data_AF-A0A3D3HAP1-F1
#
_entry.id   AF-A0A3D3HAP1-F1
#
_cell.length_a   1.000
_cell.length_b   1.000
_cell.length_c   1.000
_cell.angle_alpha   90.00
_cell.angle_beta   90.00
_cell.angle_gamma   90.00
#
_symmetry.space_group_name_H-M   'P 1'
#
loop_
_entity.id
_entity.type
_entity.pdbx_description
1 polymer ?
#
loop_
_entity_poly.entity_id
_entity_poly.type
_entity_poly.pdbx_seq_one_letter_code
_entity_poly.pdbx_strand_id
1 'polypeptide(L)' 'PHVYKKGREQYEMRVHKRLIDITDPTPKTVDSLMNLSLPAGCDAEIKM' A
#
# COMPACT_ATOMS: atom_id res chain seq x y z
N PRO A 1 31.76 -2.07 21.64
CA PRO A 1 30.56 -1.61 22.38
C PRO A 1 30.92 -0.96 23.73
N HIS A 2 31.63 0.16 23.68
CA HIS A 2 32.07 0.91 24.85
C HIS A 2 32.15 2.39 24.42
N VAL A 3 31.57 3.31 25.18
CA VAL A 3 31.75 4.79 25.12
C VAL A 3 30.75 5.66 24.32
N TYR A 4 29.95 5.17 23.36
CA TYR A 4 29.03 6.08 22.62
C TYR A 4 27.59 6.10 23.18
N LYS A 5 27.35 6.90 24.24
CA LYS A 5 26.02 7.08 24.88
C LYS A 5 24.99 7.88 24.04
N LYS A 6 25.43 8.54 22.96
CA LYS A 6 24.60 9.38 22.07
C LYS A 6 24.31 8.77 20.70
N GLY A 7 24.89 7.61 20.37
CA GLY A 7 24.53 6.90 19.13
C GLY A 7 23.13 6.32 19.29
N ARG A 8 22.12 7.00 18.75
CA ARG A 8 20.76 6.49 18.67
C ARG A 8 20.41 6.32 17.21
N GLU A 9 19.96 5.13 16.85
CA GLU A 9 19.37 4.87 15.54
C GLU A 9 17.87 5.08 15.66
N GLN A 10 17.32 5.93 14.80
CA GLN A 10 15.88 6.08 14.64
C GLN A 10 15.50 5.52 13.28
N TYR A 11 14.59 4.57 13.30
CA TYR A 11 13.97 4.02 12.12
C TYR A 11 12.47 4.30 12.19
N GLU A 12 11.86 4.55 11.05
CA GLU A 12 10.41 4.54 10.92
C GLU A 12 10.00 3.72 9.71
N MET A 13 8.78 3.20 9.76
CA MET A 13 8.10 2.62 8.62
C MET A 13 6.92 3.52 8.24
N ARG A 14 6.93 4.05 7.02
CA ARG A 14 5.79 4.80 6.46
C ARG A 14 4.94 3.87 5.62
N VAL A 15 3.63 3.87 5.88
CA VAL A 15 2.64 3.17 5.07
C VAL A 15 1.72 4.21 4.44
N HIS A 16 1.63 4.20 3.10
CA HIS A 16 0.77 5.12 2.36
C HIS A 16 -0.52 4.42 1.95
N LYS A 17 -1.65 4.87 2.49
CA LYS A 17 -2.97 4.35 2.13
C LYS A 17 -3.60 5.27 1.08
N ARG A 18 -4.14 4.68 0.01
CA ARG A 18 -4.89 5.39 -1.04
C ARG A 18 -6.31 4.85 -1.06
N LEU A 19 -7.29 5.74 -1.19
CA LEU A 19 -8.70 5.39 -1.36
C LEU A 19 -9.09 5.77 -2.80
N ILE A 20 -9.67 4.81 -3.52
CA ILE A 20 -10.24 5.02 -4.85
C ILE A 20 -11.70 4.61 -4.76
N ASP A 21 -12.60 5.50 -5.15
CA ASP A 21 -14.04 5.26 -5.18
C ASP A 21 -14.53 5.21 -6.63
N ILE A 22 -15.39 4.25 -6.94
CA ILE A 22 -15.92 4.01 -8.29
C ILE A 22 -17.44 4.08 -8.19
N THR A 23 -18.01 5.18 -8.70
CA THR A 23 -19.46 5.47 -8.58
C THR A 23 -20.35 4.61 -9.47
N ASP A 24 -19.83 4.05 -10.55
CA ASP A 24 -20.58 3.17 -11.47
C ASP A 24 -19.72 1.96 -11.91
N PRO A 25 -19.69 0.88 -11.12
CA PRO A 25 -18.89 -0.28 -11.44
C PRO A 25 -19.59 -1.13 -12.51
N THR A 26 -19.10 -1.05 -13.75
CA THR A 26 -19.50 -2.03 -14.78
C THR A 26 -18.82 -3.38 -14.53
N PRO A 27 -19.44 -4.53 -14.90
CA PRO A 27 -18.84 -5.85 -14.71
C PRO A 27 -17.46 -5.98 -15.37
N LYS A 28 -17.28 -5.34 -16.54
CA LYS A 28 -16.01 -5.29 -17.25
C LYS A 28 -14.92 -4.54 -16.48
N THR A 29 -15.29 -3.52 -15.72
CA THR A 29 -14.36 -2.73 -14.90
C THR A 29 -13.87 -3.56 -13.71
N VAL A 30 -14.73 -4.37 -13.09
CA VAL A 30 -14.36 -5.28 -11.99
C VAL A 30 -13.35 -6.33 -12.46
N ASP A 31 -13.61 -6.98 -13.60
CA ASP A 31 -12.69 -7.95 -14.19
C ASP A 31 -11.35 -7.32 -14.57
N SER A 32 -11.36 -6.07 -15.02
CA SER A 32 -10.12 -5.35 -15.37
C SER A 32 -9.29 -4.98 -14.14
N LEU A 33 -9.93 -4.66 -13.01
CA LEU A 33 -9.25 -4.34 -11.76
C LEU A 33 -8.64 -5.58 -11.09
N MET A 34 -9.31 -6.73 -11.18
CA MET A 34 -8.76 -8.00 -10.67
C MET A 34 -7.56 -8.50 -11.48
N ASN A 35 -7.54 -8.24 -12.79
CA ASN A 35 -6.44 -8.63 -13.67
C ASN A 35 -5.30 -7.61 -13.72
N LEU A 36 -5.39 -6.50 -12.99
CA LEU A 36 -4.37 -5.47 -13.00
C LEU A 36 -3.11 -5.98 -12.29
N SER A 37 -1.97 -5.97 -12.98
CA SER A 37 -0.69 -6.29 -12.36
C SER A 37 -0.23 -5.14 -11.47
N LEU A 38 -0.52 -5.26 -10.18
CA LEU A 38 -0.01 -4.35 -9.16
C LEU A 38 1.50 -4.59 -8.97
N PRO A 39 2.30 -3.55 -8.72
CA PRO A 39 3.72 -3.71 -8.40
C PRO A 39 3.88 -4.54 -7.12
N ALA A 40 4.89 -5.42 -7.09
CA ALA A 40 5.23 -6.17 -5.89
C ALA A 40 5.54 -5.20 -4.73
N GLY A 41 4.71 -5.20 -3.69
CA GLY A 41 4.82 -4.29 -2.55
C GLY A 41 3.64 -3.34 -2.36
N CYS A 42 2.66 -3.35 -3.28
CA CYS A 42 1.37 -2.69 -3.09
C CYS A 42 0.29 -3.74 -2.75
N ASP A 43 -0.47 -3.50 -1.69
CA ASP A 43 -1.64 -4.30 -1.32
C ASP A 43 -2.91 -3.54 -1.71
N ALA A 44 -3.90 -4.25 -2.28
CA ALA A 44 -5.16 -3.66 -2.73
C ALA A 44 -6.33 -4.50 -2.20
N GLU A 45 -7.26 -3.86 -1.50
CA GLU A 45 -8.47 -4.48 -0.96
C GLU A 45 -9.68 -3.92 -1.72
N ILE A 46 -10.51 -4.79 -2.29
CA ILE A 46 -11.76 -4.41 -2.98
C ILE A 46 -12.92 -4.67 -2.02
N LYS A 47 -13.67 -3.62 -1.66
CA LYS A 47 -14.94 -3.72 -0.93
C LYS A 47 -16.08 -3.34 -1.88
N MET A 48 -17.08 -4.23 -1.99
CA MET A 48 -18.32 -4.01 -2.75
C MET A 48 -19.41 -3.46 -1.84
#